data_AF-W9BWD8-F1
#
_entry.id   AF-W9BWD8-F1
#
_cell.length_a   1.000
_cell.length_b   1.000
_cell.length_c   1.000
_cell.angle_alpha   90.00
_cell.angle_beta   90.00
_cell.angle_gamma   90.00
#
_symmetry.space_group_name_H-M   'P 1'
#
loop_
_entity.id
_entity.type
_entity.pdbx_description
1 polymer ?
#
loop_
_entity_poly.entity_id
_entity_poly.type
_entity_poly.pdbx_seq_one_letter_code
_entity_poly.pdbx_strand_id
1 'polypeptide(L)'
;MLRTLTLLITGLAMALLAGCQPPAQLLVEKAELQLSPVAESPSVLYFTIRGGPSDTVLRSISSPNILRLEMHETVEENGMSMMKPITAVAVPSRGKVEFERGGKHVMVWGVDAAARKAGKATFLFSFSNGEKIEVDAALKALKPHDGMAH
;
A
#
# COMPACT_ATOMS: atom_id res chain seq x y z
N MET A 1 60.20 11.86 52.28
CA MET A 1 60.03 10.46 51.83
C MET A 1 58.75 10.38 51.02
N LEU A 2 58.87 9.73 49.86
CA LEU A 2 57.98 9.69 48.69
C LEU A 2 56.75 8.78 48.90
N ARG A 3 55.58 9.11 48.33
CA ARG A 3 54.59 8.20 47.68
C ARG A 3 53.24 8.90 47.40
N THR A 4 53.06 9.41 46.18
CA THR A 4 52.33 8.81 45.03
C THR A 4 50.84 9.17 44.98
N LEU A 5 50.59 10.19 44.14
CA LEU A 5 49.37 10.60 43.47
C LEU A 5 48.62 9.38 42.87
N THR A 6 47.34 9.19 43.22
CA THR A 6 46.46 8.23 42.52
C THR A 6 45.33 9.00 41.86
N LEU A 7 45.31 8.87 40.54
CA LEU A 7 44.53 9.55 39.52
C LEU A 7 43.08 9.02 39.50
N LEU A 8 42.09 9.90 39.67
CA LEU A 8 40.67 9.60 39.46
C LEU A 8 40.31 9.89 38.00
N ILE A 9 40.40 8.89 37.13
CA ILE A 9 39.83 8.89 35.78
C ILE A 9 38.97 7.64 35.63
N THR A 10 37.70 7.75 36.01
CA THR A 10 36.61 6.85 35.63
C THR A 10 35.62 7.75 34.88
N GLY A 11 35.37 7.64 33.59
CA GLY A 11 35.42 6.49 32.68
C GLY A 11 34.26 6.74 31.73
N LEU A 12 34.47 7.65 30.77
CA LEU A 12 33.53 8.00 29.72
C LEU A 12 33.48 6.86 28.69
N ALA A 13 32.55 5.94 28.83
CA ALA A 13 32.30 4.89 27.85
C ALA A 13 30.83 4.47 27.84
N MET A 14 29.93 5.42 27.52
CA MET A 14 28.57 5.07 27.14
C MET A 14 28.57 4.77 25.64
N ALA A 15 28.40 3.48 25.35
CA ALA A 15 28.51 2.86 24.06
C ALA A 15 27.60 3.49 22.99
N LEU A 16 28.19 3.79 21.84
CA LEU A 16 27.52 4.08 20.58
C LEU A 16 26.82 2.81 20.08
N LEU A 17 25.58 2.59 20.51
CA LEU A 17 24.64 1.71 19.80
C LEU A 17 24.13 2.47 18.56
N ALA A 18 24.97 2.53 17.52
CA ALA A 18 24.51 2.92 16.19
C ALA A 18 23.51 1.85 15.72
N GLY A 19 22.21 2.20 15.77
CA GLY A 19 21.14 1.30 15.39
C GLY A 19 21.23 0.91 13.91
N CYS A 20 21.57 -0.36 13.64
CA CYS A 20 21.36 -0.98 12.35
C CYS A 20 19.85 -1.14 12.13
N GLN A 21 19.20 -0.11 11.59
CA GLN A 21 17.85 -0.27 11.07
C GLN A 21 17.96 -1.03 9.73
N PRO A 22 17.22 -2.15 9.54
CA PRO A 22 17.22 -2.87 8.28
C PRO A 22 16.96 -1.92 7.10
N PRO A 23 17.54 -2.19 5.92
CA PRO A 23 17.25 -1.38 4.74
C PRO A 23 15.74 -1.39 4.51
N ALA A 24 15.16 -0.19 4.31
CA ALA A 24 13.75 -0.07 3.98
C ALA A 24 13.49 -0.80 2.65
N GLN A 25 12.40 -1.57 2.56
CA GLN A 25 12.10 -2.40 1.41
C GLN A 25 10.83 -1.93 0.70
N LEU A 26 10.90 -2.02 -0.64
CA LEU A 26 9.79 -2.00 -1.58
C LEU A 26 8.66 -2.96 -1.17
N LEU A 27 7.56 -2.55 -0.53
CA LEU A 27 6.51 -3.50 -0.13
C LEU A 27 5.10 -3.02 -0.49
N VAL A 28 4.26 -3.98 -0.85
CA VAL A 28 2.80 -3.83 -0.97
C VAL A 28 2.16 -4.80 0.02
N GLU A 29 1.35 -4.28 0.93
CA GLU A 29 0.76 -5.05 2.03
C GLU A 29 -0.74 -4.80 2.15
N LYS A 30 -1.43 -5.69 2.88
CA LYS A 30 -2.87 -5.59 3.20
C LYS A 30 -3.76 -5.45 1.95
N ALA A 31 -3.38 -6.12 0.87
CA ALA A 31 -4.16 -6.09 -0.36
C ALA A 31 -5.49 -6.83 -0.19
N GLU A 32 -6.58 -6.16 -0.52
CA GLU A 32 -7.94 -6.66 -0.34
C GLU A 32 -8.85 -6.18 -1.46
N LEU A 33 -9.51 -7.13 -2.12
CA LEU A 33 -10.47 -6.85 -3.18
C LEU A 33 -11.90 -6.90 -2.62
N GLN A 34 -12.52 -5.74 -2.47
CA GLN A 34 -13.93 -5.60 -2.12
C GLN A 34 -14.81 -5.89 -3.34
N LEU A 35 -15.48 -7.03 -3.34
CA LEU A 35 -16.43 -7.38 -4.39
C LEU A 35 -17.70 -6.54 -4.27
N SER A 36 -18.09 -5.93 -5.39
CA SER A 36 -19.41 -5.33 -5.53
C SER A 36 -20.51 -6.39 -5.40
N PRO A 37 -21.62 -6.10 -4.69
CA PRO A 37 -22.80 -6.97 -4.66
C PRO A 37 -23.57 -6.95 -5.99
N VAL A 38 -23.38 -5.90 -6.80
CA VAL A 38 -23.96 -5.76 -8.14
C VAL A 38 -22.91 -6.13 -9.18
N ALA A 39 -23.20 -7.12 -10.02
CA ALA A 39 -22.22 -7.67 -10.97
C ALA A 39 -21.68 -6.64 -11.97
N GLU A 40 -22.55 -5.71 -12.41
CA GLU A 40 -22.21 -4.65 -13.37
C GLU A 40 -21.44 -3.48 -12.75
N SER A 41 -21.45 -3.37 -11.42
CA SER A 41 -20.74 -2.32 -10.71
C SER A 41 -19.30 -2.71 -10.40
N PRO A 42 -18.35 -1.76 -10.45
CA PRO A 42 -16.95 -2.00 -10.14
C PRO A 42 -16.78 -2.49 -8.70
N SER A 43 -15.92 -3.49 -8.55
CA SER A 43 -15.31 -3.85 -7.28
C SER A 43 -14.17 -2.87 -6.97
N VAL A 44 -13.66 -2.87 -5.74
CA VAL A 44 -12.61 -1.92 -5.32
C VAL A 44 -11.46 -2.66 -4.66
N LEU A 45 -10.24 -2.44 -5.14
CA LEU A 45 -9.02 -2.95 -4.53
C LEU A 45 -8.39 -1.87 -3.64
N TYR A 46 -8.12 -2.26 -2.40
CA TYR A 46 -7.41 -1.48 -1.39
C TYR A 46 -6.11 -2.17 -0.99
N PHE A 47 -5.09 -1.39 -0.62
CA PHE A 47 -3.78 -1.88 -0.19
C PHE A 47 -2.96 -0.73 0.41
N THR A 48 -1.80 -1.06 0.98
CA THR A 48 -0.81 -0.08 1.44
C THR A 48 0.52 -0.34 0.76
N ILE A 49 1.17 0.72 0.28
CA ILE A 49 2.56 0.67 -0.19
C ILE A 49 3.47 1.23 0.89
N ARG A 50 4.51 0.50 1.27
CA ARG A 50 5.64 1.03 2.05
C ARG A 50 6.79 1.33 1.11
N GLY A 51 7.32 2.55 1.20
CA GLY A 51 8.45 3.00 0.39
C GLY A 51 9.75 2.31 0.79
N GLY A 52 10.56 2.00 -0.22
CA GLY A 52 11.88 1.40 -0.07
C GLY A 52 12.96 2.43 0.33
N PRO A 53 14.23 2.19 -0.04
CA PRO A 53 15.33 3.07 0.35
C PRO A 53 15.40 4.36 -0.48
N SER A 54 14.63 4.46 -1.57
CA SER A 54 14.61 5.62 -2.48
C SER A 54 13.19 5.88 -2.98
N ASP A 55 12.95 7.11 -3.43
CA ASP A 55 11.67 7.50 -4.02
C ASP A 55 11.41 6.68 -5.28
N THR A 56 10.15 6.29 -5.48
CA THR A 56 9.70 5.62 -6.69
C THR A 56 8.27 6.05 -7.03
N VAL A 57 7.74 5.53 -8.12
CA VAL A 57 6.38 5.82 -8.59
C VAL A 57 5.70 4.52 -8.95
N LEU A 58 4.52 4.26 -8.38
CA LEU A 58 3.64 3.21 -8.89
C LEU A 58 3.12 3.66 -10.26
N ARG A 59 3.50 2.94 -11.31
CA ARG A 59 3.16 3.25 -12.71
C ARG A 59 1.90 2.55 -13.18
N SER A 60 1.71 1.30 -12.76
CA SER A 60 0.55 0.51 -13.17
C SER A 60 0.34 -0.67 -12.23
N ILE A 61 -0.89 -1.17 -12.29
CA ILE A 61 -1.30 -2.44 -11.68
C ILE A 61 -1.93 -3.27 -12.78
N SER A 62 -1.52 -4.53 -12.89
CA SER A 62 -2.15 -5.50 -13.78
C SER A 62 -2.55 -6.75 -13.00
N SER A 63 -3.40 -7.58 -13.60
CA SER A 63 -3.78 -8.86 -13.03
C SER A 63 -4.15 -9.84 -14.15
N PRO A 64 -3.77 -11.13 -14.05
CA PRO A 64 -4.28 -12.15 -14.96
C PRO A 64 -5.77 -12.46 -14.70
N ASN A 65 -6.32 -12.07 -13.55
CA ASN A 65 -7.67 -12.43 -13.11
C ASN A 65 -8.73 -11.37 -13.35
N ILE A 66 -8.33 -10.18 -13.81
CA ILE A 66 -9.18 -9.00 -13.89
C ILE A 66 -9.20 -8.48 -15.32
N LEU A 67 -10.40 -8.20 -15.82
CA LEU A 67 -10.60 -7.63 -17.16
C LEU A 67 -10.08 -6.19 -17.28
N ARG A 68 -10.38 -5.33 -16.29
CA ARG A 68 -9.98 -3.93 -16.31
C ARG A 68 -9.69 -3.39 -14.91
N LEU A 69 -8.62 -2.60 -14.82
CA LEU A 69 -8.17 -1.90 -13.62
C LEU A 69 -7.96 -0.42 -13.92
N GLU A 70 -8.43 0.44 -13.04
CA GLU A 70 -8.17 1.89 -13.12
C GLU A 70 -7.83 2.41 -11.72
N MET A 71 -6.73 3.16 -11.58
CA MET A 71 -6.41 3.85 -10.33
C MET A 71 -7.18 5.17 -10.26
N HIS A 72 -7.76 5.46 -9.11
CA HIS A 72 -8.58 6.65 -8.87
C HIS A 72 -8.20 7.28 -7.52
N GLU A 73 -8.55 8.54 -7.36
CA GLU A 73 -8.50 9.27 -6.10
C GLU A 73 -9.82 9.97 -5.85
N THR A 74 -10.35 9.82 -4.65
CA THR A 74 -11.47 10.63 -4.18
C THR A 74 -10.96 12.00 -3.78
N VAL A 75 -11.54 13.05 -4.35
CA VAL A 75 -11.26 14.45 -4.00
C VAL A 75 -12.56 15.16 -3.64
N GLU A 76 -12.46 16.18 -2.77
CA GLU A 76 -13.56 17.11 -2.55
C GLU A 76 -13.39 18.33 -3.44
N GLU A 77 -14.42 18.65 -4.23
CA GLU A 77 -14.46 19.82 -5.09
C GLU A 77 -15.85 20.47 -4.97
N ASN A 78 -15.88 21.75 -4.58
CA ASN A 78 -17.12 22.51 -4.37
C ASN A 78 -18.12 21.85 -3.39
N GLY A 79 -17.61 21.21 -2.33
CA GLY A 79 -18.44 20.51 -1.34
C GLY A 79 -19.00 19.17 -1.83
N MET A 80 -18.58 18.68 -2.99
CA MET A 80 -18.97 17.38 -3.53
C MET A 80 -17.77 16.45 -3.60
N SER A 81 -17.98 15.18 -3.22
CA SER A 81 -16.97 14.14 -3.37
C SER A 81 -16.99 13.59 -4.79
N MET A 82 -15.83 13.57 -5.46
CA MET A 82 -15.68 13.08 -6.83
C MET A 82 -14.52 12.10 -6.93
N MET A 83 -14.66 11.06 -7.76
CA MET A 83 -13.56 10.15 -8.09
C MET A 83 -12.86 10.66 -9.36
N LYS A 84 -11.55 10.88 -9.29
CA LYS A 84 -10.73 11.30 -10.44
C LYS A 84 -9.77 10.18 -10.80
N PRO A 85 -9.69 9.77 -12.09
CA PRO A 85 -8.70 8.79 -12.51
C PRO A 85 -7.29 9.36 -12.38
N ILE A 86 -6.36 8.52 -11.96
CA ILE A 86 -4.93 8.84 -11.82
C ILE A 86 -4.11 7.80 -12.56
N THR A 87 -3.01 8.21 -13.18
CA THR A 87 -2.17 7.32 -14.00
C THR A 87 -0.89 6.89 -13.30
N ALA A 88 -0.54 7.54 -12.19
CA ALA A 88 0.66 7.23 -11.41
C ALA A 88 0.53 7.75 -9.98
N VAL A 89 1.25 7.12 -9.05
CA VAL A 89 1.29 7.55 -7.64
C VAL A 89 2.72 7.60 -7.13
N ALA A 90 3.15 8.76 -6.62
CA ALA A 90 4.45 8.90 -6.00
C ALA A 90 4.51 8.09 -4.70
N VAL A 91 5.62 7.38 -4.51
CA VAL A 91 5.92 6.58 -3.31
C VAL A 91 7.24 7.08 -2.73
N PRO A 92 7.19 7.96 -1.72
CA PRO A 92 8.39 8.49 -1.09
C PRO A 92 9.22 7.39 -0.40
N SER A 93 10.54 7.55 -0.39
CA SER A 93 11.47 6.71 0.37
C SER A 93 11.06 6.61 1.82
N ARG A 94 11.01 5.38 2.36
CA ARG A 94 10.54 5.05 3.72
C ARG A 94 9.13 5.58 4.04
N GLY A 95 8.40 6.07 3.04
CA GLY A 95 7.07 6.63 3.16
C GLY A 95 6.00 5.55 3.21
N LYS A 96 4.76 6.01 3.31
CA LYS A 96 3.57 5.15 3.28
C LYS A 96 2.55 5.79 2.36
N VAL A 97 1.97 5.00 1.45
CA VAL A 97 0.88 5.41 0.57
C VAL A 97 -0.28 4.45 0.76
N GLU A 98 -1.44 4.98 1.11
CA GLU A 98 -2.64 4.20 1.39
C GLU A 98 -3.63 4.31 0.23
N PHE A 99 -4.05 3.15 -0.26
CA PHE A 99 -5.21 3.00 -1.13
C PHE A 99 -6.35 2.49 -0.27
N GLU A 100 -7.20 3.41 0.18
CA GLU A 100 -8.27 3.19 1.16
C GLU A 100 -9.55 3.96 0.81
N ARG A 101 -10.62 3.67 1.55
CA ARG A 101 -11.93 4.30 1.33
C ARG A 101 -11.86 5.81 1.55
N GLY A 102 -12.38 6.58 0.59
CA GLY A 102 -12.37 8.05 0.65
C GLY A 102 -11.05 8.70 0.22
N GLY A 103 -10.03 7.89 -0.13
CA GLY A 103 -8.76 8.37 -0.68
C GLY A 103 -8.47 7.74 -2.03
N LYS A 104 -7.24 7.26 -2.23
CA LYS A 104 -6.86 6.53 -3.44
C LYS A 104 -7.44 5.12 -3.43
N HIS A 105 -7.82 4.61 -4.59
CA HIS A 105 -8.38 3.27 -4.71
C HIS A 105 -8.24 2.77 -6.15
N VAL A 106 -8.41 1.47 -6.35
CA VAL A 106 -8.37 0.88 -7.69
C VAL A 106 -9.74 0.31 -8.00
N MET A 107 -10.37 0.82 -9.06
CA MET A 107 -11.61 0.27 -9.58
C MET A 107 -11.31 -0.99 -10.39
N VAL A 108 -12.09 -2.04 -10.14
CA VAL A 108 -11.84 -3.39 -10.64
C VAL A 108 -13.10 -3.92 -11.34
N TRP A 109 -12.99 -4.25 -12.62
CA TRP A 109 -14.08 -4.85 -13.39
C TRP A 109 -13.70 -6.24 -13.89
N GLY A 110 -14.70 -7.12 -13.96
CA GLY A 110 -14.55 -8.44 -14.56
C GLY A 110 -13.56 -9.33 -13.81
N VAL A 111 -13.77 -9.49 -12.50
CA VAL A 111 -13.08 -10.52 -11.71
C VAL A 111 -13.47 -11.89 -12.26
N ASP A 112 -12.50 -12.70 -12.68
CA ASP A 112 -12.78 -14.01 -13.28
C ASP A 112 -13.43 -14.99 -12.28
N ALA A 113 -14.05 -16.05 -12.79
CA ALA A 113 -14.73 -17.04 -11.96
C ALA A 113 -13.77 -17.90 -11.11
N ALA A 114 -12.53 -18.11 -11.56
CA ALA A 114 -11.54 -18.92 -10.86
C ALA A 114 -11.03 -18.22 -9.59
N ALA A 115 -10.71 -16.93 -9.70
CA ALA A 115 -10.34 -16.05 -8.59
C ALA A 115 -11.48 -15.93 -7.57
N ARG A 116 -12.73 -15.76 -8.04
CA ARG A 116 -13.91 -15.79 -7.16
C ARG A 116 -14.02 -17.10 -6.39
N LYS A 117 -13.86 -18.25 -7.06
CA LYS A 117 -13.89 -19.57 -6.43
C LYS A 117 -12.73 -19.77 -5.46
N ALA A 118 -11.55 -19.26 -5.78
CA ALA A 118 -10.35 -19.34 -4.94
C ALA A 118 -10.40 -18.38 -3.73
N GLY A 119 -11.29 -17.38 -3.74
CA GLY A 119 -11.37 -16.36 -2.70
C GLY A 119 -10.20 -15.37 -2.70
N LYS A 120 -9.40 -15.33 -3.76
CA LYS A 120 -8.26 -14.40 -3.94
C LYS A 120 -7.99 -14.12 -5.42
N ALA A 121 -7.38 -12.97 -5.71
CA ALA A 121 -6.92 -12.60 -7.05
C ALA A 121 -5.49 -12.06 -6.98
N THR A 122 -4.66 -12.37 -7.97
CA THR A 122 -3.25 -11.96 -8.02
C THR A 122 -3.11 -10.62 -8.73
N PHE A 123 -2.31 -9.72 -8.18
CA PHE A 123 -2.04 -8.38 -8.73
C PHE A 123 -0.55 -8.13 -8.85
N LEU A 124 -0.13 -7.53 -9.95
CA LEU A 124 1.25 -7.15 -10.23
C LEU A 124 1.39 -5.63 -10.23
N PHE A 125 2.14 -5.10 -9.28
CA PHE A 125 2.42 -3.67 -9.10
C PHE A 125 3.74 -3.35 -9.78
N SER A 126 3.74 -2.45 -10.77
CA SER A 126 4.94 -2.05 -11.51
C SER A 126 5.40 -0.65 -11.10
N PHE A 127 6.66 -0.54 -10.69
CA PHE A 127 7.25 0.70 -10.19
C PHE A 127 8.27 1.31 -11.16
N SER A 128 8.49 2.62 -11.07
CA SER A 128 9.39 3.35 -11.97
C SER A 128 10.87 2.98 -11.84
N ASN A 129 11.26 2.40 -10.71
CA ASN A 129 12.62 1.89 -10.48
C ASN A 129 12.84 0.47 -11.08
N GLY A 130 11.85 -0.06 -11.82
CA GLY A 130 11.92 -1.37 -12.46
C GLY A 130 11.44 -2.52 -11.58
N GLU A 131 11.20 -2.29 -10.29
CA GLU A 131 10.65 -3.31 -9.40
C GLU A 131 9.22 -3.68 -9.81
N LYS A 132 8.93 -4.98 -9.69
CA LYS A 132 7.58 -5.53 -9.84
C LYS A 132 7.26 -6.38 -8.64
N ILE A 133 6.15 -6.07 -7.98
CA ILE A 133 5.73 -6.76 -6.76
C ILE A 133 4.41 -7.47 -7.06
N GLU A 134 4.40 -8.79 -6.90
CA GLU A 134 3.20 -9.60 -7.03
C GLU A 134 2.56 -9.81 -5.65
N VAL A 135 1.25 -9.57 -5.55
CA VAL A 135 0.48 -9.73 -4.32
C VAL A 135 -0.85 -10.41 -4.60
N ASP A 136 -1.16 -11.43 -3.81
CA ASP A 136 -2.51 -11.99 -3.75
C ASP A 136 -3.39 -11.14 -2.83
N ALA A 137 -4.46 -10.58 -3.37
CA ALA A 137 -5.49 -9.90 -2.59
C ALA A 137 -6.62 -10.85 -2.25
N ALA A 138 -6.98 -10.92 -0.97
CA ALA A 138 -8.17 -11.67 -0.55
C ALA A 138 -9.44 -10.99 -1.07
N LEU A 139 -10.38 -11.78 -1.60
CA LEU A 139 -11.70 -11.28 -1.97
C LEU A 139 -12.56 -11.19 -0.71
N LYS A 140 -13.13 -10.01 -0.47
CA LYS A 140 -14.19 -9.84 0.53
C LYS A 140 -15.46 -9.36 -0.15
N ALA A 141 -16.55 -10.05 0.08
CA ALA A 141 -17.86 -9.56 -0.32
C ALA A 141 -18.17 -8.30 0.47
N LEU A 142 -18.50 -7.20 -0.21
CA LEU A 142 -19.13 -6.08 0.47
C LEU A 142 -20.46 -6.60 1.01
N LYS A 143 -20.57 -6.64 2.35
CA LYS A 143 -21.88 -6.76 2.96
C LYS A 143 -22.69 -5.55 2.50
N PRO A 144 -23.92 -5.73 2.02
CA PRO A 144 -24.83 -4.60 1.85
C PRO A 144 -24.81 -3.82 3.16
N HIS A 145 -24.43 -2.55 3.11
CA HIS A 145 -24.63 -1.67 4.25
C HIS A 145 -26.14 -1.54 4.41
N ASP A 146 -26.69 -1.94 5.56
CA ASP A 146 -28.06 -1.65 5.93
C ASP A 146 -28.24 -0.12 5.91
N GLY A 147 -28.74 0.42 4.80
CA GLY A 147 -28.96 1.85 4.65
C GLY A 147 -28.69 2.37 3.25
N MET A 148 -29.65 2.13 2.36
CA MET A 148 -30.20 3.14 1.45
C MET A 148 -31.60 2.67 1.05
N ALA A 149 -32.56 2.90 1.94
CA ALA A 149 -33.92 3.19 1.53
C ALA A 149 -33.99 4.70 1.40
N HIS A 150 -33.95 5.23 0.18
CA HIS A 150 -34.48 6.54 -0.22
C HIS A 150 -34.86 6.48 -1.69
#